data_AF-A0A073J104-F1
#
_entry.id   AF-A0A073J104-F1
#
_cell.length_a   1.000
_cell.length_b   1.000
_cell.length_c   1.000
_cell.angle_alpha   90.00
_cell.angle_beta   90.00
_cell.angle_gamma   90.00
#
_symmetry.space_group_name_H-M   'P 1'
#
loop_
_entity.id
_entity.type
_entity.pdbx_description
1 polymer ?
#
loop_
_entity_poly.entity_id
_entity_poly.type
_entity_poly.pdbx_seq_one_letter_code
_entity_poly.pdbx_strand_id
1 'polypeptide(L)' 'MSDDFNMSMRKFLKQVGVTSQQAIEKAMREGATAGQAVPVRAVITIPELGMTHEVTGTITAPDAEQD' A
#
# COMPACT_ATOMS: atom_id res chain seq x y z
N MET A 1 5.64 -7.94 24.66
CA MET A 1 6.10 -6.84 23.78
C MET A 1 5.90 -5.54 24.55
N SER A 2 6.87 -4.62 24.53
CA SER A 2 6.74 -3.34 25.24
C SER A 2 5.78 -2.39 24.51
N ASP A 3 5.22 -1.43 25.25
CA ASP A 3 4.35 -0.40 24.66
C ASP A 3 5.09 0.44 23.62
N ASP A 4 6.37 0.72 23.83
CA ASP A 4 7.23 1.43 22.86
C ASP A 4 7.36 0.67 21.54
N PHE A 5 7.52 -0.65 21.60
CA PHE A 5 7.56 -1.49 20.39
C PHE A 5 6.23 -1.43 19.63
N ASN A 6 5.10 -1.57 20.33
CA ASN A 6 3.78 -1.50 19.71
C ASN A 6 3.53 -0.12 19.10
N MET A 7 3.97 0.94 19.77
CA MET A 7 3.80 2.31 19.30
C MET A 7 4.67 2.60 18.08
N SER A 8 5.94 2.18 18.08
CA SER A 8 6.85 2.36 16.94
C SER A 8 6.37 1.56 15.72
N MET A 9 5.93 0.32 15.92
CA MET A 9 5.33 -0.52 14.88
C MET A 9 4.10 0.15 14.25
N ARG A 10 3.17 0.65 15.07
CA ARG A 10 1.97 1.36 14.59
C ARG A 10 2.32 2.62 13.80
N LYS A 11 3.29 3.40 14.26
CA LYS A 11 3.77 4.60 13.55
C LYS A 11 4.31 4.23 12.17
N PHE A 12 5.16 3.20 12.08
CA PHE A 12 5.69 2.72 10.82
C PHE A 12 4.59 2.25 9.86
N LEU A 13 3.71 1.35 10.30
CA LEU A 13 2.62 0.83 9.48
C LEU A 13 1.65 1.92 9.02
N LYS A 14 1.38 2.91 9.88
CA LYS A 14 0.57 4.08 9.50
C LYS A 14 1.24 4.89 8.41
N GLN A 15 2.54 5.15 8.53
CA GLN A 15 3.29 5.87 7.49
C GLN A 15 3.24 5.11 6.17
N VAL A 16 3.54 3.80 6.18
CA VAL A 16 3.45 2.94 4.99
C VAL A 16 2.07 3.00 4.36
N GLY A 17 1.00 2.86 5.15
CA GLY A 17 -0.37 2.88 4.63
C GLY A 17 -0.73 4.22 3.97
N VAL A 18 -0.48 5.33 4.64
CA VAL A 18 -0.84 6.67 4.14
C VAL A 18 -0.04 7.04 2.89
N THR A 19 1.27 6.79 2.86
CA THR A 19 2.08 7.13 1.69
C THR A 19 1.80 6.22 0.51
N SER A 20 1.54 4.93 0.75
CA SER A 20 1.19 3.98 -0.32
C SER A 20 -0.13 4.32 -0.96
N GLN A 21 -1.14 4.75 -0.18
CA GLN A 21 -2.43 5.17 -0.72
C GLN A 21 -2.27 6.34 -1.69
N GLN A 22 -1.55 7.39 -1.30
CA GLN A 22 -1.33 8.56 -2.17
C GLN A 22 -0.59 8.18 -3.46
N ALA A 23 0.40 7.30 -3.38
CA ALA A 23 1.15 6.81 -4.54
C ALA A 23 0.25 5.99 -5.48
N ILE A 24 -0.59 5.11 -4.92
CA ILE A 24 -1.55 4.30 -5.68
C ILE A 24 -2.59 5.21 -6.36
N GLU A 25 -3.20 6.15 -5.65
CA GLU A 25 -4.19 7.07 -6.22
C GLU A 25 -3.63 7.88 -7.39
N LYS A 26 -2.39 8.37 -7.24
CA LYS A 26 -1.70 9.08 -8.33
C LYS A 26 -1.46 8.16 -9.53
N ALA A 27 -0.91 6.97 -9.29
CA ALA A 27 -0.62 6.01 -10.37
C ALA A 27 -1.89 5.56 -11.10
N MET A 28 -3.00 5.34 -10.37
CA MET A 28 -4.28 4.93 -10.94
C MET A 28 -4.97 6.06 -11.72
N ARG A 29 -4.73 7.33 -11.36
CA ARG A 29 -5.23 8.49 -12.11
C ARG A 29 -4.44 8.75 -13.39
N GLU A 30 -3.13 8.50 -13.36
CA GLU A 30 -2.24 8.67 -14.52
C GLU A 30 -2.30 7.45 -15.46
N GLY A 31 -2.57 6.27 -14.93
CA GLY A 31 -2.79 5.05 -15.69
C GLY A 31 -4.16 5.04 -16.36
N ALA A 32 -4.22 4.64 -17.63
CA ALA A 32 -5.49 4.44 -18.35
C ALA A 32 -6.22 3.17 -17.89
N THR A 33 -6.42 3.01 -16.57
CA THR A 33 -6.99 1.82 -15.92
C THR A 33 -8.38 2.08 -15.36
N ALA A 34 -9.07 3.14 -15.80
CA ALA A 34 -10.42 3.49 -15.31
C ALA A 34 -11.38 2.30 -15.38
N GLY A 35 -12.07 2.02 -14.26
CA GLY A 35 -12.98 0.87 -14.13
C GLY A 35 -12.30 -0.52 -14.15
N GLN A 36 -10.97 -0.62 -14.21
CA GLN A 36 -10.25 -1.90 -14.24
C GLN A 36 -9.76 -2.32 -12.84
N ALA A 37 -9.79 -3.63 -12.61
CA ALA A 37 -9.17 -4.26 -11.45
C ALA A 37 -7.68 -4.49 -11.71
N VAL A 38 -6.82 -3.88 -10.89
CA VAL A 38 -5.37 -3.92 -11.05
C VAL A 38 -4.75 -4.73 -9.90
N PRO A 39 -3.92 -5.76 -10.18
CA PRO A 39 -3.20 -6.49 -9.14
C PRO A 39 -2.14 -5.60 -8.49
N VAL A 40 -2.04 -5.67 -7.16
CA VAL A 40 -1.06 -4.91 -6.38
C VAL A 40 -0.28 -5.82 -5.43
N ARG A 41 0.95 -5.40 -5.13
CA ARG A 41 1.87 -6.13 -4.26
C ARG A 41 2.64 -5.16 -3.37
N ALA A 42 2.67 -5.44 -2.08
CA ALA A 42 3.49 -4.75 -1.09
C ALA A 42 4.48 -5.74 -0.46
N VAL A 43 5.72 -5.29 -0.24
CA VAL A 43 6.77 -6.10 0.37
C VAL A 43 7.38 -5.33 1.54
N ILE A 44 7.43 -5.97 2.71
CA ILE A 44 8.12 -5.46 3.90
C ILE A 44 9.31 -6.38 4.18
N THR A 45 10.51 -5.78 4.22
CA THR A 45 11.75 -6.52 4.42
C THR A 45 12.46 -6.02 5.67
N ILE A 46 12.94 -6.95 6.49
CA ILE A 46 13.86 -6.67 7.61
C ILE A 46 15.14 -7.49 7.34
N PRO A 47 16.14 -6.92 6.62
CA PRO A 47 17.31 -7.66 6.18
C PRO A 47 18.10 -8.29 7.33
N GLU A 48 18.23 -7.57 8.43
CA GLU A 48 18.95 -8.00 9.63
C GLU A 48 18.32 -9.23 10.31
N LEU A 49 17.02 -9.45 10.09
CA LEU A 49 16.30 -10.60 10.62
C LEU A 49 16.01 -11.65 9.54
N GLY A 50 16.51 -11.47 8.31
CA GLY A 50 16.22 -12.34 7.18
C GLY A 50 14.73 -12.44 6.84
N MET A 51 13.93 -11.43 7.21
CA MET A 51 12.48 -11.45 7.08
C MET A 51 12.05 -10.73 5.81
N THR A 52 11.18 -11.36 5.04
CA THR A 52 10.48 -10.76 3.90
C THR A 52 9.03 -11.19 3.99
N HIS A 53 8.13 -10.21 4.07
CA HIS A 53 6.70 -10.42 4.09
C HIS A 53 6.07 -9.76 2.89
N GLU A 54 5.35 -10.55 2.11
CA GLU A 54 4.65 -10.09 0.91
C GLU A 54 3.14 -10.11 1.15
N VAL A 55 2.48 -9.03 0.73
CA VAL A 55 1.03 -8.88 0.72
C VAL A 55 0.59 -8.59 -0.71
N THR A 56 -0.27 -9.44 -1.25
CA THR A 56 -0.85 -9.28 -2.58
C THR A 56 -2.34 -8.95 -2.47
N GLY A 57 -2.85 -8.14 -3.40
CA GLY A 57 -4.27 -7.79 -3.45
C GLY A 57 -4.69 -7.31 -4.84
N THR A 58 -5.92 -6.82 -4.94
CA THR A 58 -6.46 -6.22 -6.15
C THR A 58 -7.15 -4.92 -5.78
N ILE A 59 -6.92 -3.87 -6.56
CA ILE A 59 -7.53 -2.56 -6.39
C ILE A 59 -8.33 -2.25 -7.65
N THR A 60 -9.60 -1.89 -7.47
CA THR A 60 -10.43 -1.40 -8.57
C THR A 60 -10.18 0.09 -8.74
N ALA A 61 -9.82 0.50 -9.96
CA ALA A 61 -9.73 1.91 -10.29
C ALA A 61 -11.10 2.57 -10.12
N PRO A 62 -11.17 3.82 -9.66
CA PRO A 62 -12.41 4.57 -9.74
C PRO A 62 -12.88 4.62 -11.20
N ASP A 63 -14.19 4.56 -11.42
CA ASP A 63 -14.77 4.79 -12.74
C ASP A 63 -14.36 6.20 -13.19
N ALA A 64 -14.09 6.36 -14.49
CA ALA A 64 -14.03 7.69 -15.06
C ALA A 64 -15.47 8.22 -15.05
N GLU A 65 -15.85 8.91 -13.98
CA GLU A 65 -17.08 9.70 -13.97
C GLU A 65 -17.02 10.63 -15.19
N GLN A 66 -17.90 10.37 -16.15
CA GLN A 66 -18.22 11.30 -17.22
C GLN A 66 -19.07 12.39 -16.57
N ASP A 67 -18.48 13.57 -16.36
CA ASP A 67 -19.23 14.81 -16.18
C ASP A 67 -20.18 15.06 -17.36
#